data_AF-A0A1T5K4N5-F1
#
_entry.id   AF-A0A1T5K4N5-F1
#
_cell.length_a   1.000
_cell.length_b   1.000
_cell.length_c   1.000
_cell.angle_alpha   90.00
_cell.angle_beta   90.00
_cell.angle_gamma   90.00
#
_symmetry.space_group_name_H-M   'P 1'
#
loop_
_entity.id
_entity.type
_entity.pdbx_description
1 polymer ?
#
loop_
_entity_poly.entity_id
_entity_poly.type
_entity_poly.pdbx_seq_one_letter_code
_entity_poly.pdbx_strand_id
1 'polypeptide(L)'
;MKNSENLVLIKVYDKKANALINRSIDEFIPELVAAQINIDFELEAIKAQTIIARTALIRKARIFGGEGCTKHIDADFCTEGHCGPWISKEKLKSKWGKNFQKNWEKLVRANEETRYLIMTIKNKVINPRYHPTCGGSTENSENVEDYNVLYLRKVLCNYCTSSPYWENFKDVSIDEIEEKFNIKLGKTSPINEANIDNIIEVIERDEEGRVKKIKLGDKVFKGTEFCKCLGLDSTRFGWRPTALRFETRGKGHGLGLCQYGANEIAKQGQKAEEILRYYYTGIDIKKYEKPDKNKPINNKVIVIDPGHGGKENTGVIGELGLIEKDITLSISQELKKELEDLGAQVILTRYTDEYISLNKRAKIANEIRPNFFISIHMNSFTNSNIAGTEIYHYRGDKEGENIANFIIKNMAEKIGSVNRGVKVADFYLLKTVTKSAIHIEVEYLTNLEEEKKLMECDYSKKIAQSIANGITEYYQYQI
;
A
#
# COMPACT_ATOMS: atom_id res chain seq x y z
N MET A 1 28.79 -13.65 19.28
CA MET A 1 27.44 -14.12 19.65
C MET A 1 26.56 -12.90 19.84
N LYS A 2 25.78 -12.50 18.82
CA LYS A 2 24.84 -11.37 18.93
C LYS A 2 23.54 -11.91 19.53
N ASN A 3 23.06 -11.30 20.62
CA ASN A 3 21.81 -11.64 21.32
C ASN A 3 20.66 -11.94 20.35
N SER A 4 20.33 -13.22 20.20
CA SER A 4 19.22 -13.73 19.38
C SER A 4 17.84 -13.40 19.97
N GLU A 5 17.78 -12.90 21.21
CA GLU A 5 16.54 -12.66 21.96
C GLU A 5 15.77 -11.39 21.55
N ASN A 6 16.29 -10.56 20.63
CA ASN A 6 15.75 -9.23 20.34
C ASN A 6 15.53 -8.91 18.85
N LEU A 7 15.46 -9.95 18.00
CA LEU A 7 15.19 -9.82 16.58
C LEU A 7 13.68 -9.64 16.33
N VAL A 8 13.31 -8.62 15.56
CA VAL A 8 11.94 -8.44 15.08
C VAL A 8 11.78 -9.26 13.81
N LEU A 9 10.89 -10.25 13.86
CA LEU A 9 10.57 -11.14 12.75
C LEU A 9 9.35 -10.62 11.99
N ILE A 10 9.35 -10.87 10.68
CA ILE A 10 8.22 -10.65 9.78
C ILE A 10 7.90 -11.95 9.04
N LYS A 11 6.63 -12.15 8.68
CA LYS A 11 6.22 -13.29 7.85
C LYS A 11 6.41 -12.95 6.37
N VAL A 12 7.23 -13.71 5.67
CA VAL A 12 7.47 -13.54 4.24
C VAL A 12 6.93 -14.77 3.50
N TYR A 13 6.05 -14.55 2.53
CA TYR A 13 5.71 -15.58 1.56
C TYR A 13 6.85 -15.74 0.56
N ASP A 14 7.53 -16.88 0.61
CA ASP A 14 8.62 -17.21 -0.31
C ASP A 14 8.08 -18.00 -1.50
N LYS A 15 8.12 -17.39 -2.69
CA LYS A 15 7.67 -18.02 -3.95
C LYS A 15 8.41 -19.32 -4.27
N LYS A 16 9.71 -19.40 -3.96
CA LYS A 16 10.56 -20.54 -4.30
C LYS A 16 10.27 -21.71 -3.37
N ALA A 17 10.08 -21.46 -2.08
CA ALA A 17 9.69 -22.48 -1.12
C ALA A 17 8.19 -22.81 -1.17
N ASN A 18 7.39 -21.93 -1.79
CA ASN A 18 5.93 -21.99 -1.78
C ASN A 18 5.36 -22.07 -0.35
N ALA A 19 5.95 -21.30 0.56
CA ALA A 19 5.67 -21.36 1.99
C ALA A 19 5.86 -20.00 2.67
N LEU A 20 5.23 -19.84 3.84
CA LEU A 20 5.48 -18.73 4.75
C LEU A 20 6.74 -19.03 5.56
N ILE A 21 7.67 -18.07 5.60
CA ILE A 21 8.89 -18.15 6.38
C ILE A 21 9.04 -16.91 7.27
N ASN A 22 9.55 -17.11 8.48
CA ASN A 22 9.89 -15.99 9.37
C ASN A 22 11.28 -15.47 9.02
N ARG A 23 11.41 -14.16 8.81
CA ARG A 23 12.68 -13.49 8.52
C ARG A 23 12.89 -12.32 9.46
N SER A 24 14.12 -12.14 9.94
CA SER A 24 14.48 -10.92 10.67
C SER A 24 14.47 -9.71 9.73
N ILE A 25 13.92 -8.58 10.17
CA ILE A 25 13.97 -7.32 9.42
C ILE A 25 15.41 -6.95 9.07
N ASP A 26 16.35 -7.12 10.01
CA ASP A 26 17.75 -6.76 9.81
C ASP A 26 18.43 -7.61 8.73
N GLU A 27 17.99 -8.85 8.54
CA GLU A 27 18.50 -9.74 7.49
C GLU A 27 17.83 -9.49 6.14
N PHE A 28 16.56 -9.07 6.15
CA PHE A 28 15.76 -8.91 4.95
C PHE A 28 16.02 -7.57 4.24
N ILE A 29 16.32 -6.51 4.99
CA ILE A 29 16.55 -5.17 4.43
C ILE A 29 17.67 -5.10 3.39
N PRO A 30 18.87 -5.69 3.61
CA PRO A 30 19.92 -5.71 2.59
C PRO A 30 19.48 -6.30 1.25
N GLU A 31 18.64 -7.35 1.25
CA GLU A 31 18.09 -7.97 0.03
C GLU A 31 17.13 -7.02 -0.70
N LEU A 32 16.29 -6.29 0.05
CA LEU A 32 15.40 -5.26 -0.52
C LEU A 32 16.21 -4.12 -1.13
N VAL A 33 17.18 -3.56 -0.41
CA VAL A 33 17.99 -2.43 -0.89
C VAL A 33 18.78 -2.81 -2.15
N ALA A 34 19.35 -4.02 -2.20
CA ALA A 34 20.08 -4.52 -3.37
C ALA A 34 19.22 -4.59 -4.65
N ALA A 35 17.90 -4.75 -4.52
CA ALA A 35 16.97 -4.74 -5.64
C ALA A 35 16.56 -3.33 -6.09
N GLN A 36 16.82 -2.31 -5.28
CA GLN A 36 16.24 -0.97 -5.45
C GLN A 36 17.25 0.08 -5.93
N ILE A 37 18.54 -0.04 -5.56
CA ILE A 37 19.56 0.98 -5.84
C ILE A 37 20.81 0.38 -6.48
N ASN A 38 21.54 1.20 -7.25
CA ASN A 38 22.84 0.81 -7.78
C ASN A 38 23.87 0.71 -6.63
N ILE A 39 24.53 -0.44 -6.53
CA ILE A 39 25.52 -0.74 -5.48
C ILE A 39 26.78 0.15 -5.53
N ASP A 40 27.06 0.72 -6.70
CA ASP A 40 28.20 1.61 -6.90
C ASP A 40 27.97 3.01 -6.31
N PHE A 41 26.74 3.33 -5.89
CA PHE A 41 26.42 4.61 -5.28
C PHE A 41 27.09 4.80 -3.91
N GLU A 42 27.26 6.05 -3.49
CA GLU A 42 27.87 6.40 -2.22
C GLU A 42 27.14 5.77 -1.02
N LEU A 43 27.90 5.49 0.05
CA LEU A 43 27.36 4.82 1.22
C LEU A 43 26.18 5.60 1.84
N GLU A 44 26.25 6.93 1.89
CA GLU A 44 25.17 7.76 2.43
C GLU A 44 23.90 7.73 1.55
N ALA A 45 24.03 7.58 0.23
CA ALA A 45 22.88 7.36 -0.66
C ALA A 45 22.25 5.96 -0.45
N ILE A 46 23.08 4.94 -0.26
CA ILE A 46 22.60 3.59 0.09
C ILE A 46 21.94 3.57 1.46
N LYS A 47 22.47 4.30 2.46
CA LYS A 47 21.83 4.49 3.76
C LYS A 47 20.47 5.17 3.65
N ALA A 48 20.36 6.22 2.83
CA ALA A 48 19.07 6.86 2.57
C ALA A 48 18.06 5.86 1.97
N GLN A 49 18.46 5.07 0.97
CA GLN A 49 17.62 4.01 0.41
C GLN A 49 17.29 2.92 1.44
N THR A 50 18.21 2.63 2.37
CA THR A 50 18.00 1.64 3.43
C THR A 50 16.92 2.10 4.41
N ILE A 51 16.92 3.37 4.80
CA ILE A 51 15.85 3.97 5.62
C ILE A 51 14.53 3.96 4.85
N ILE A 52 14.53 4.25 3.53
CA ILE A 52 13.34 4.14 2.66
C ILE A 52 12.78 2.73 2.66
N ALA A 53 13.62 1.72 2.36
CA ALA A 53 13.22 0.32 2.31
C ALA A 53 12.65 -0.15 3.66
N ARG A 54 13.28 0.26 4.76
CA ARG A 54 12.81 -0.05 6.11
C ARG A 54 11.49 0.62 6.43
N THR A 55 11.35 1.91 6.13
CA THR A 55 10.11 2.66 6.35
C THR A 55 8.96 2.01 5.58
N ALA A 56 9.17 1.62 4.32
CA ALA A 56 8.16 0.92 3.51
C ALA A 56 7.78 -0.46 4.08
N LEU A 57 8.78 -1.24 4.53
CA LEU A 57 8.54 -2.56 5.13
C LEU A 57 7.78 -2.44 6.46
N ILE A 58 8.21 -1.55 7.35
CA ILE A 58 7.56 -1.28 8.64
C ILE A 58 6.13 -0.78 8.44
N ARG A 59 5.90 0.12 7.48
CA ARG A 59 4.54 0.59 7.15
C ARG A 59 3.62 -0.54 6.69
N LYS A 60 4.17 -1.56 6.01
CA LYS A 60 3.40 -2.67 5.45
C LYS A 60 3.18 -3.80 6.46
N ALA A 61 4.18 -4.12 7.28
CA ALA A 61 4.13 -5.28 8.16
C ALA A 61 3.06 -5.14 9.26
N ARG A 62 2.29 -6.21 9.47
CA ARG A 62 1.16 -6.26 10.40
C ARG A 62 1.58 -6.14 11.85
N ILE A 63 2.76 -6.64 12.18
CA ILE A 63 3.34 -6.48 13.50
C ILE A 63 3.48 -4.99 13.89
N PHE A 64 3.56 -4.07 12.92
CA PHE A 64 3.55 -2.62 13.14
C PHE A 64 2.20 -1.95 12.86
N GLY A 65 1.15 -2.73 12.54
CA GLY A 65 -0.18 -2.25 12.17
C GLY A 65 -0.37 -1.91 10.70
N GLY A 66 0.50 -2.39 9.81
CA GLY A 66 0.25 -2.36 8.38
C GLY A 66 -0.73 -3.45 7.93
N GLU A 67 -1.17 -3.39 6.68
CA GLU A 67 -2.14 -4.32 6.10
C GLU A 67 -1.52 -5.70 5.71
N GLY A 68 -0.19 -5.77 5.63
CA GLY A 68 0.56 -6.92 5.13
C GLY A 68 0.54 -7.05 3.60
N CYS A 69 0.67 -8.28 3.12
CA CYS A 69 0.58 -8.64 1.72
C CYS A 69 -0.89 -8.86 1.34
N THR A 70 -1.41 -8.09 0.38
CA THR A 70 -2.80 -8.23 -0.10
C THR A 70 -3.03 -9.46 -0.97
N LYS A 71 -1.98 -10.18 -1.39
CA LYS A 71 -2.07 -11.43 -2.18
C LYS A 71 -1.98 -12.67 -1.29
N HIS A 72 -1.20 -12.61 -0.22
CA HIS A 72 -0.95 -13.71 0.71
C HIS A 72 -1.36 -13.26 2.09
N ILE A 73 -2.57 -13.62 2.48
CA ILE A 73 -3.25 -13.08 3.67
C ILE A 73 -2.49 -13.35 4.97
N ASP A 74 -1.56 -14.29 5.03
CA ASP A 74 -0.79 -14.57 6.25
C ASP A 74 0.63 -13.96 6.24
N ALA A 75 0.98 -13.18 5.21
CA ALA A 75 2.32 -12.63 5.04
C ALA A 75 2.35 -11.10 5.19
N ASP A 76 3.46 -10.57 5.69
CA ASP A 76 3.80 -9.14 5.65
C ASP A 76 4.34 -8.72 4.28
N PHE A 77 5.08 -9.62 3.62
CA PHE A 77 5.73 -9.38 2.35
C PHE A 77 5.73 -10.65 1.49
N CYS A 78 5.77 -10.52 0.16
CA CYS A 78 5.93 -11.66 -0.75
C CYS A 78 7.09 -11.44 -1.73
N THR A 79 7.86 -12.49 -2.02
CA THR A 79 9.01 -12.43 -2.92
C THR A 79 8.66 -12.49 -4.42
N GLU A 80 7.39 -12.33 -4.76
CA GLU A 80 6.87 -12.37 -6.14
C GLU A 80 6.96 -11.04 -6.90
N GLY A 81 7.47 -9.99 -6.26
CA GLY A 81 7.52 -8.63 -6.83
C GLY A 81 6.25 -7.80 -6.58
N HIS A 82 5.16 -8.41 -6.10
CA HIS A 82 3.91 -7.70 -5.78
C HIS A 82 4.06 -6.71 -4.61
N CYS A 83 4.78 -7.08 -3.53
CA CYS A 83 4.98 -6.19 -2.38
C CYS A 83 6.07 -5.13 -2.60
N GLY A 84 6.87 -5.26 -3.66
CA GLY A 84 7.98 -4.38 -3.99
C GLY A 84 9.18 -5.15 -4.56
N PRO A 85 10.22 -4.43 -5.05
CA PRO A 85 11.43 -5.05 -5.55
C PRO A 85 12.17 -5.82 -4.46
N TRP A 86 12.55 -7.06 -4.77
CA TRP A 86 13.34 -7.93 -3.91
C TRP A 86 14.23 -8.84 -4.76
N ILE A 87 15.41 -9.19 -4.24
CA ILE A 87 16.33 -10.13 -4.87
C ILE A 87 17.00 -11.01 -3.81
N SER A 88 17.00 -12.32 -4.04
CA SER A 88 17.60 -13.27 -3.09
C SER A 88 19.13 -13.15 -3.02
N LYS A 89 19.69 -13.49 -1.87
CA LYS A 89 21.15 -13.49 -1.65
C LYS A 89 21.88 -14.43 -2.61
N GLU A 90 21.29 -15.55 -2.99
CA GLU A 90 21.88 -16.48 -3.97
C GLU A 90 21.98 -15.83 -5.35
N LYS A 91 20.92 -15.14 -5.80
CA LYS A 91 20.94 -14.40 -7.07
C LYS A 91 21.98 -13.28 -7.05
N LEU A 92 22.14 -12.59 -5.92
CA LEU A 92 23.17 -11.57 -5.75
C LEU A 92 24.58 -12.16 -5.82
N LYS A 93 24.80 -13.34 -5.23
CA LYS A 93 26.09 -14.05 -5.30
C LYS A 93 26.46 -14.38 -6.75
N SER A 94 25.50 -14.88 -7.53
CA SER A 94 25.71 -15.13 -8.96
C SER A 94 25.91 -13.83 -9.76
N LYS A 95 25.15 -12.78 -9.46
CA LYS A 95 25.22 -11.48 -10.17
C LYS A 95 26.53 -10.74 -9.95
N TRP A 96 27.04 -10.71 -8.72
CA TRP A 96 28.24 -9.94 -8.37
C TRP A 96 29.53 -10.74 -8.41
N GLY A 97 29.46 -12.09 -8.41
CA GLY A 97 30.63 -12.95 -8.49
C GLY A 97 31.68 -12.60 -7.45
N LYS A 98 32.90 -12.27 -7.89
CA LYS A 98 34.04 -11.91 -7.02
C LYS A 98 33.77 -10.67 -6.15
N ASN A 99 32.92 -9.74 -6.60
CA ASN A 99 32.57 -8.52 -5.85
C ASN A 99 31.47 -8.75 -4.80
N PHE A 100 30.90 -9.96 -4.71
CA PHE A 100 29.77 -10.23 -3.82
C PHE A 100 30.06 -9.84 -2.37
N GLN A 101 31.19 -10.25 -1.82
CA GLN A 101 31.50 -10.00 -0.41
C GLN A 101 31.57 -8.50 -0.10
N LYS A 102 32.35 -7.75 -0.89
CA LYS A 102 32.48 -6.29 -0.77
C LYS A 102 31.13 -5.57 -0.88
N ASN A 103 30.33 -5.95 -1.88
CA ASN A 103 29.02 -5.34 -2.12
C ASN A 103 28.02 -5.66 -1.00
N TRP A 104 28.02 -6.91 -0.54
CA TRP A 104 27.17 -7.36 0.56
C TRP A 104 27.53 -6.67 1.88
N GLU A 105 28.82 -6.55 2.20
CA GLU A 105 29.31 -5.83 3.38
C GLU A 105 28.90 -4.36 3.37
N LYS A 106 28.93 -3.70 2.20
CA LYS A 106 28.46 -2.31 2.05
C LYS A 106 26.98 -2.17 2.41
N LEU A 107 26.13 -3.10 1.97
CA LEU A 107 24.70 -3.11 2.30
C LEU A 107 24.43 -3.42 3.76
N VAL A 108 25.14 -4.42 4.32
CA VAL A 108 25.05 -4.75 5.74
C VAL A 108 25.46 -3.54 6.59
N ARG A 109 26.57 -2.89 6.25
CA ARG A 109 27.04 -1.68 6.93
C ARG A 109 26.02 -0.55 6.87
N ALA A 110 25.41 -0.28 5.70
CA ALA A 110 24.36 0.72 5.58
C ALA A 110 23.14 0.39 6.46
N ASN A 111 22.77 -0.89 6.57
CA ASN A 111 21.69 -1.35 7.44
C ASN A 111 22.04 -1.23 8.94
N GLU A 112 23.26 -1.57 9.34
CA GLU A 112 23.70 -1.47 10.74
C GLU A 112 23.82 -0.01 11.19
N GLU A 113 24.42 0.86 10.37
CA GLU A 113 24.60 2.28 10.71
C GLU A 113 23.28 3.08 10.70
N THR A 114 22.23 2.58 10.02
CA THR A 114 20.88 3.19 10.03
C THR A 114 19.87 2.37 10.82
N ARG A 115 20.33 1.45 11.68
CA ARG A 115 19.46 0.47 12.34
C ARG A 115 18.32 1.17 13.09
N TYR A 116 17.12 0.65 12.87
CA TYR A 116 15.85 1.14 13.41
C TYR A 116 15.34 2.48 12.87
N LEU A 117 16.12 3.23 12.10
CA LEU A 117 15.67 4.52 11.56
C LEU A 117 14.58 4.33 10.50
N ILE A 118 13.48 5.06 10.68
CA ILE A 118 12.35 5.18 9.77
C ILE A 118 11.95 6.65 9.62
N MET A 119 11.17 6.94 8.59
CA MET A 119 10.59 8.26 8.35
C MET A 119 9.13 8.32 8.77
N THR A 120 8.76 9.40 9.46
CA THR A 120 7.39 9.64 9.91
C THR A 120 6.96 11.08 9.63
N ILE A 121 5.65 11.32 9.58
CA ILE A 121 5.07 12.66 9.63
C ILE A 121 3.94 12.65 10.65
N LYS A 122 3.94 13.60 11.59
CA LYS A 122 2.96 13.63 12.69
C LYS A 122 2.84 12.26 13.38
N ASN A 123 3.99 11.63 13.69
CA ASN A 123 4.13 10.29 14.25
C ASN A 123 3.61 9.10 13.41
N LYS A 124 3.12 9.31 12.19
CA LYS A 124 2.69 8.23 11.29
C LYS A 124 3.79 7.85 10.31
N VAL A 125 4.03 6.56 10.12
CA VAL A 125 5.01 6.04 9.17
C VAL A 125 4.60 6.39 7.73
N ILE A 126 5.48 7.08 7.00
CA ILE A 126 5.17 7.55 5.64
C ILE A 126 5.23 6.41 4.62
N ASN A 127 4.62 6.60 3.45
CA ASN A 127 4.89 5.82 2.25
C ASN A 127 6.06 6.47 1.46
N PRO A 128 7.30 5.97 1.57
CA PRO A 128 8.47 6.65 1.05
C PRO A 128 8.69 6.34 -0.44
N ARG A 129 8.08 7.15 -1.32
CA ARG A 129 8.28 7.02 -2.78
C ARG A 129 9.71 7.39 -3.18
N TYR A 130 10.27 6.72 -4.17
CA TYR A 130 11.60 7.00 -4.72
C TYR A 130 11.65 6.59 -6.19
N HIS A 131 12.56 7.17 -6.96
CA HIS A 131 12.69 6.89 -8.38
C HIS A 131 14.13 7.11 -8.86
N PRO A 132 14.54 6.53 -10.01
CA PRO A 132 15.90 6.68 -10.50
C PRO A 132 16.35 8.14 -10.71
N THR A 133 15.62 8.93 -11.51
CA THR A 133 16.07 10.28 -11.92
C THR A 133 14.87 11.19 -12.11
N CYS A 134 14.84 12.33 -11.43
CA CYS A 134 13.70 13.25 -11.48
C CYS A 134 13.67 14.15 -12.71
N GLY A 135 14.82 14.36 -13.38
CA GLY A 135 14.87 15.22 -14.56
C GLY A 135 14.86 16.71 -14.27
N GLY A 136 15.29 17.13 -13.08
CA GLY A 136 15.46 18.54 -12.69
C GLY A 136 14.58 18.98 -11.52
N SER A 137 13.50 18.26 -11.25
CA SER A 137 12.69 18.44 -10.03
C SER A 137 11.89 17.19 -9.72
N THR A 138 11.66 16.91 -8.44
CA THR A 138 10.62 15.96 -8.03
C THR A 138 9.24 16.55 -8.31
N GLU A 139 8.20 15.75 -8.13
CA GLU A 139 6.82 16.17 -8.42
C GLU A 139 5.93 16.17 -7.17
N ASN A 140 4.88 16.99 -7.21
CA ASN A 140 3.83 16.95 -6.19
C ASN A 140 2.98 15.69 -6.37
N SER A 141 2.57 15.06 -5.26
CA SER A 141 1.81 13.80 -5.33
C SER A 141 0.51 13.89 -6.12
N GLU A 142 -0.22 15.01 -6.04
CA GLU A 142 -1.49 15.21 -6.72
C GLU A 142 -1.38 15.18 -8.26
N ASN A 143 -0.19 15.45 -8.81
CA ASN A 143 0.06 15.37 -10.25
C ASN A 143 0.34 13.94 -10.74
N VAL A 144 0.43 12.97 -9.82
CA VAL A 144 0.82 11.57 -10.12
C VAL A 144 -0.11 10.53 -9.48
N GLU A 145 -0.68 10.82 -8.31
CA GLU A 145 -1.52 9.90 -7.53
C GLU A 145 -2.94 10.46 -7.27
N ASP A 146 -3.36 11.55 -7.92
CA ASP A 146 -4.69 12.19 -7.78
C ASP A 146 -5.04 12.73 -6.37
N TYR A 147 -4.13 12.64 -5.38
CA TYR A 147 -4.33 13.19 -4.04
C TYR A 147 -3.08 13.84 -3.46
N ASN A 148 -3.30 14.76 -2.51
CA ASN A 148 -2.25 15.50 -1.83
C ASN A 148 -1.64 14.71 -0.65
N VAL A 149 -0.32 14.56 -0.65
CA VAL A 149 0.49 13.92 0.39
C VAL A 149 1.53 14.91 0.93
N LEU A 150 1.38 15.31 2.19
CA LEU A 150 2.14 16.40 2.84
C LEU A 150 3.66 16.37 2.62
N TYR A 151 4.28 15.19 2.62
CA TYR A 151 5.73 15.01 2.50
C TYR A 151 6.23 14.70 1.08
N LEU A 152 5.35 14.51 0.10
CA LEU A 152 5.70 14.32 -1.32
C LEU A 152 5.41 15.60 -2.08
N ARG A 153 6.32 16.57 -1.93
CA ARG A 153 6.24 17.89 -2.56
C ARG A 153 7.35 18.04 -3.60
N LYS A 154 7.12 18.91 -4.56
CA LYS A 154 8.10 19.30 -5.58
C LYS A 154 9.32 19.97 -4.95
N VAL A 155 10.49 19.44 -5.26
CA VAL A 155 11.81 19.91 -4.84
C VAL A 155 12.67 20.00 -6.09
N LEU A 156 13.30 21.15 -6.32
CA LEU A 156 14.24 21.33 -7.42
C LEU A 156 15.45 20.42 -7.21
N CYS A 157 16.01 19.82 -8.25
CA CYS A 157 17.13 18.89 -8.13
C CYS A 157 18.08 19.04 -9.32
N ASN A 158 19.11 19.86 -9.11
CA ASN A 158 20.19 20.09 -10.07
C ASN A 158 21.30 19.02 -9.97
N TYR A 159 21.16 18.07 -9.05
CA TYR A 159 22.14 17.04 -8.77
C TYR A 159 22.06 15.83 -9.71
N CYS A 160 20.98 15.66 -10.46
CA CYS A 160 20.77 14.45 -11.27
C CYS A 160 21.17 14.59 -12.75
N THR A 161 21.87 15.66 -13.12
CA THR A 161 22.31 15.97 -14.48
C THR A 161 23.30 14.95 -15.05
N SER A 162 24.11 14.32 -14.19
CA SER A 162 25.06 13.26 -14.57
C SER A 162 24.40 11.88 -14.76
N SER A 163 23.09 11.77 -14.55
CA SER A 163 22.37 10.51 -14.71
C SER A 163 22.37 10.05 -16.18
N PRO A 164 22.53 8.75 -16.45
CA PRO A 164 22.32 8.21 -17.80
C PRO A 164 20.87 8.33 -18.29
N TYR A 165 19.96 8.77 -17.42
CA TYR A 165 18.56 9.05 -17.74
C TYR A 165 18.25 10.55 -17.76
N TRP A 166 19.27 11.43 -17.75
CA TRP A 166 19.06 12.86 -17.81
C TRP A 166 18.43 13.30 -19.12
N GLU A 167 18.88 12.75 -20.24
CA GLU A 167 18.30 12.96 -21.55
C GLU A 167 18.18 11.61 -22.25
N ASN A 168 16.99 11.35 -22.79
CA ASN A 168 16.71 10.15 -23.54
C ASN A 168 15.69 10.47 -24.63
N PHE A 169 15.67 9.67 -25.68
CA PHE A 169 14.69 9.81 -26.74
C PHE A 169 14.15 8.46 -27.17
N LYS A 170 12.94 8.46 -27.74
CA LYS A 170 12.38 7.30 -28.40
C LYS A 170 11.69 7.72 -29.69
N ASP A 171 12.08 7.06 -30.78
CA ASP A 171 11.38 7.17 -32.05
C ASP A 171 10.23 6.16 -32.05
N VAL A 172 9.01 6.63 -32.30
CA VAL A 172 7.79 5.83 -32.34
C VAL A 172 7.14 6.04 -33.69
N SER A 173 6.85 4.95 -34.42
CA SER A 173 6.20 5.07 -35.73
C SER A 173 4.77 5.56 -35.58
N ILE A 174 4.24 6.22 -36.62
CA ILE A 174 2.84 6.64 -36.63
C ILE A 174 1.90 5.44 -36.49
N ASP A 175 2.21 4.31 -37.12
CA ASP A 175 1.42 3.09 -37.01
C ASP A 175 1.38 2.56 -35.55
N GLU A 176 2.52 2.59 -34.83
CA GLU A 176 2.59 2.22 -33.41
C GLU A 176 1.76 3.18 -32.54
N ILE A 177 1.72 4.48 -32.88
CA ILE A 177 0.88 5.46 -32.17
C ILE A 177 -0.60 5.17 -32.39
N GLU A 178 -1.02 4.99 -33.65
CA GLU A 178 -2.41 4.67 -33.98
C GLU A 178 -2.90 3.42 -33.25
N GLU A 179 -2.08 2.36 -33.26
CA GLU A 179 -2.38 1.10 -32.58
C GLU A 179 -2.49 1.29 -31.07
N LYS A 180 -1.47 1.88 -30.43
CA LYS A 180 -1.41 1.98 -28.96
C LYS A 180 -2.47 2.88 -28.35
N PHE A 181 -2.82 3.95 -29.05
CA PHE A 181 -3.82 4.90 -28.58
C PHE A 181 -5.21 4.63 -29.15
N ASN A 182 -5.34 3.61 -30.01
CA ASN A 182 -6.59 3.27 -30.71
C ASN A 182 -7.21 4.49 -31.40
N ILE A 183 -6.37 5.18 -32.18
CA ILE A 183 -6.74 6.36 -32.96
C ILE A 183 -6.39 6.16 -34.43
N LYS A 184 -6.95 7.00 -35.30
CA LYS A 184 -6.55 7.11 -36.70
C LYS A 184 -6.14 8.55 -36.96
N LEU A 185 -4.89 8.75 -37.37
CA LEU A 185 -4.44 10.05 -37.83
C LEU A 185 -4.95 10.30 -39.26
N GLY A 186 -5.12 11.56 -39.63
CA GLY A 186 -5.71 11.96 -40.91
C GLY A 186 -4.99 11.35 -42.12
N LYS A 187 -5.76 10.95 -43.16
CA LYS A 187 -5.19 10.42 -44.40
C LYS A 187 -4.47 11.52 -45.17
N THR A 188 -3.17 11.34 -45.37
CA THR A 188 -2.36 12.22 -46.22
C THR A 188 -2.32 11.75 -47.68
N SER A 189 -2.14 12.67 -48.62
CA SER A 189 -1.95 12.38 -50.04
C SER A 189 -0.95 13.35 -50.67
N PRO A 190 -0.55 13.16 -51.95
CA PRO A 190 0.30 14.13 -52.67
C PRO A 190 -0.27 15.56 -52.80
N ILE A 191 -1.53 15.77 -52.40
CA ILE A 191 -2.22 17.08 -52.42
C ILE A 191 -2.86 17.42 -51.07
N ASN A 192 -2.62 16.59 -50.04
CA ASN A 192 -3.15 16.76 -48.69
C ASN A 192 -2.10 16.25 -47.69
N GLU A 193 -1.08 17.05 -47.45
CA GLU A 193 0.02 16.77 -46.52
C GLU A 193 -0.38 16.94 -45.04
N ALA A 194 0.37 16.29 -44.15
CA ALA A 194 0.27 16.59 -42.74
C ALA A 194 0.88 17.98 -42.45
N ASN A 195 0.16 18.82 -41.71
CA ASN A 195 0.75 20.07 -41.22
C ASN A 195 1.81 19.77 -40.15
N ILE A 196 3.02 20.29 -40.34
CA ILE A 196 4.12 20.19 -39.38
C ILE A 196 4.66 21.61 -39.16
N ASP A 197 3.97 22.34 -38.29
CA ASP A 197 4.25 23.74 -38.00
C ASP A 197 5.73 23.98 -37.71
N ASN A 198 6.26 25.06 -38.28
CA ASN A 198 7.66 25.50 -38.15
C ASN A 198 8.74 24.54 -38.71
N ILE A 199 8.36 23.42 -39.33
CA ILE A 199 9.29 22.51 -40.02
C ILE A 199 9.14 22.66 -41.52
N ILE A 200 7.95 22.36 -42.06
CA ILE A 200 7.70 22.35 -43.50
C ILE A 200 6.27 22.83 -43.80
N GLU A 201 6.16 23.80 -44.69
CA GLU A 201 4.89 24.48 -44.99
C GLU A 201 4.80 24.81 -46.47
N VAL A 202 3.73 24.43 -47.15
CA VAL A 202 3.47 24.89 -48.52
C VAL A 202 2.88 26.30 -48.46
N ILE A 203 3.60 27.27 -49.03
CA ILE A 203 3.17 28.67 -49.09
C ILE A 203 2.17 28.89 -50.23
N GLU A 204 2.40 28.23 -51.37
CA GLU A 204 1.60 28.47 -52.58
C GLU A 204 1.51 27.18 -53.43
N ARG A 205 0.28 26.77 -53.76
CA ARG A 205 -0.03 25.78 -54.81
C ARG A 205 -0.75 26.44 -55.99
N ASP A 206 -0.62 25.88 -57.18
CA ASP A 206 -1.54 26.19 -58.29
C ASP A 206 -2.89 25.46 -58.15
N GLU A 207 -3.84 25.78 -59.04
CA GLU A 207 -5.18 25.21 -59.08
C GLU A 207 -5.16 23.69 -59.34
N GLU A 208 -4.09 23.19 -59.97
CA GLU A 208 -3.86 21.78 -60.26
C GLU A 208 -3.04 21.05 -59.18
N GLY A 209 -2.74 21.70 -58.06
CA GLY A 209 -2.12 21.12 -56.87
C GLY A 209 -0.59 21.01 -56.90
N ARG A 210 0.11 21.67 -57.83
CA ARG A 210 1.59 21.75 -57.82
C ARG A 210 2.08 22.79 -56.83
N VAL A 211 3.11 22.42 -56.07
CA VAL A 211 3.82 23.33 -55.17
C VAL A 211 4.59 24.35 -55.99
N LYS A 212 4.27 25.64 -55.83
CA LYS A 212 5.03 26.76 -56.41
C LYS A 212 6.09 27.28 -55.44
N LYS A 213 5.71 27.44 -54.17
CA LYS A 213 6.59 27.91 -53.09
C LYS A 213 6.38 27.07 -51.84
N ILE A 214 7.49 26.68 -51.22
CA ILE A 214 7.51 25.88 -50.00
C ILE A 214 8.55 26.43 -49.04
N LYS A 215 8.21 26.44 -47.76
CA LYS A 215 9.10 26.82 -46.67
C LYS A 215 9.60 25.57 -45.96
N LEU A 216 10.91 25.48 -45.73
CA LEU A 216 11.53 24.46 -44.89
C LEU A 216 12.41 25.18 -43.86
N GLY A 217 12.00 25.10 -42.59
CA GLY A 217 12.57 25.91 -41.52
C GLY A 217 12.40 27.41 -41.79
N ASP A 218 13.50 28.14 -41.93
CA ASP A 218 13.54 29.59 -42.19
C ASP A 218 13.65 29.95 -43.67
N LYS A 219 13.83 28.97 -44.56
CA LYS A 219 14.08 29.20 -46.00
C LYS A 219 12.88 28.90 -46.87
N VAL A 220 12.71 29.71 -47.92
CA VAL A 220 11.69 29.53 -48.94
C VAL A 220 12.33 29.09 -50.25
N PHE A 221 11.77 28.03 -50.84
CA PHE A 221 12.22 27.44 -52.09
C PHE A 221 11.13 27.52 -53.15
N LYS A 222 11.53 27.58 -54.43
CA LYS A 222 10.62 27.24 -55.53
C LYS A 222 10.35 25.73 -55.50
N GLY A 223 9.15 25.31 -55.85
CA GLY A 223 8.80 23.87 -55.85
C GLY A 223 9.75 23.01 -56.70
N THR A 224 10.19 23.51 -57.85
CA THR A 224 11.14 22.80 -58.73
C THR A 224 12.52 22.64 -58.12
N GLU A 225 13.01 23.67 -57.43
CA GLU A 225 14.27 23.63 -56.70
C GLU A 225 14.19 22.64 -55.54
N PHE A 226 13.09 22.66 -54.79
CA PHE A 226 12.83 21.72 -53.71
C PHE A 226 12.81 20.27 -54.18
N CYS A 227 12.11 19.98 -55.29
CA CYS A 227 12.11 18.66 -55.91
C CYS A 227 13.52 18.24 -56.34
N LYS A 228 14.30 19.14 -56.93
CA LYS A 228 15.69 18.86 -57.32
C LYS A 228 16.56 18.54 -56.10
N CYS A 229 16.38 19.26 -54.99
CA CYS A 229 17.14 19.02 -53.76
C CYS A 229 16.82 17.66 -53.11
N LEU A 230 15.56 17.21 -53.16
CA LEU A 230 15.12 15.96 -52.54
C LEU A 230 15.02 14.76 -53.51
N GLY A 231 15.28 14.98 -54.81
CA GLY A 231 15.13 13.94 -55.83
C GLY A 231 13.68 13.52 -56.08
N LEU A 232 12.73 14.45 -56.01
CA LEU A 232 11.32 14.18 -56.30
C LEU A 232 11.03 14.30 -57.80
N ASP A 233 10.21 13.39 -58.32
CA ASP A 233 9.87 13.32 -59.76
C ASP A 233 8.98 14.48 -60.25
N SER A 234 8.25 15.14 -59.34
CA SER A 234 7.23 16.12 -59.68
C SER A 234 6.99 17.12 -58.56
N THR A 235 6.56 18.33 -58.92
CA THR A 235 6.09 19.37 -57.98
C THR A 235 4.69 19.09 -57.43
N ARG A 236 4.01 18.02 -57.86
CA ARG A 236 2.80 17.49 -57.20
C ARG A 236 3.17 16.46 -56.16
N PHE A 237 3.54 16.94 -54.98
CA PHE A 237 3.90 16.09 -53.86
C PHE A 237 3.26 16.58 -52.56
N GLY A 238 3.21 15.67 -51.60
CA GLY A 238 2.80 15.88 -50.22
C GLY A 238 3.59 14.92 -49.34
N TRP A 239 3.42 15.02 -48.02
CA TRP A 239 4.20 14.26 -47.06
C TRP A 239 3.35 13.80 -45.88
N ARG A 240 3.90 12.82 -45.15
CA ARG A 240 3.39 12.37 -43.86
C ARG A 240 4.56 12.03 -42.95
N PRO A 241 4.48 12.35 -41.65
CA PRO A 241 5.44 11.80 -40.70
C PRO A 241 5.30 10.27 -40.71
N THR A 242 6.43 9.56 -40.65
CA THR A 242 6.46 8.10 -40.49
C THR A 242 6.76 7.72 -39.04
N ALA A 243 7.42 8.60 -38.29
CA ALA A 243 7.67 8.47 -36.87
C ALA A 243 7.75 9.84 -36.19
N LEU A 244 7.51 9.86 -34.88
CA LEU A 244 7.78 11.00 -33.99
C LEU A 244 8.89 10.62 -33.01
N ARG A 245 9.84 11.54 -32.82
CA ARG A 245 10.84 11.45 -31.74
C ARG A 245 10.29 12.11 -30.49
N PHE A 246 10.19 11.34 -29.42
CA PHE A 246 9.85 11.84 -28.09
C PHE A 246 11.12 12.00 -27.28
N GLU A 247 11.49 13.24 -26.99
CA GLU A 247 12.59 13.56 -26.08
C GLU A 247 12.06 13.61 -24.64
N THR A 248 12.80 13.01 -23.73
CA THR A 248 12.41 12.82 -22.33
C THR A 248 13.58 13.11 -21.42
N ARG A 249 13.27 13.56 -20.20
CA ARG A 249 14.26 13.83 -19.16
C ARG A 249 13.78 13.20 -17.85
N GLY A 250 14.63 12.39 -17.24
CA GLY A 250 14.31 11.62 -16.04
C GLY A 250 13.83 10.19 -16.33
N LYS A 251 13.64 9.42 -15.25
CA LYS A 251 13.14 8.06 -15.24
C LYS A 251 12.44 7.74 -13.93
N GLY A 252 11.21 7.25 -14.02
CA GLY A 252 10.32 6.91 -12.91
C GLY A 252 9.26 7.97 -12.67
N HIS A 253 8.52 7.83 -11.57
CA HIS A 253 7.30 8.61 -11.30
C HIS A 253 7.54 10.03 -10.74
N GLY A 254 8.78 10.45 -10.48
CA GLY A 254 9.11 11.79 -9.97
C GLY A 254 8.80 12.05 -8.50
N LEU A 255 7.98 11.23 -7.83
CA LEU A 255 7.70 11.37 -6.39
C LEU A 255 8.88 10.99 -5.47
N GLY A 256 9.12 11.82 -4.45
CA GLY A 256 10.06 11.57 -3.36
C GLY A 256 11.53 11.54 -3.80
N LEU A 257 12.33 10.63 -3.24
CA LEU A 257 13.78 10.64 -3.43
C LEU A 257 14.19 10.31 -4.88
N CYS A 258 14.98 11.20 -5.48
CA CYS A 258 15.68 10.96 -6.74
C CYS A 258 17.03 10.25 -6.45
N GLN A 259 17.19 8.99 -6.87
CA GLN A 259 18.36 8.18 -6.48
C GLN A 259 19.70 8.73 -7.01
N TYR A 260 19.76 9.14 -8.28
CA TYR A 260 21.00 9.75 -8.82
C TYR A 260 21.31 11.10 -8.16
N GLY A 261 20.29 11.92 -7.88
CA GLY A 261 20.46 13.16 -7.15
C GLY A 261 20.94 12.93 -5.71
N ALA A 262 20.39 11.95 -5.01
CA ALA A 262 20.85 11.53 -3.68
C ALA A 262 22.32 11.07 -3.70
N ASN A 263 22.75 10.37 -4.75
CA ASN A 263 24.14 9.96 -4.91
C ASN A 263 25.09 11.15 -5.06
N GLU A 264 24.76 12.15 -5.88
CA GLU A 264 25.60 13.34 -6.02
C GLU A 264 25.62 14.20 -4.75
N ILE A 265 24.49 14.32 -4.03
CA ILE A 265 24.45 14.98 -2.72
C ILE A 265 25.36 14.24 -1.71
N ALA A 266 25.33 12.90 -1.71
CA ALA A 266 26.19 12.08 -0.87
C ALA A 266 27.69 12.26 -1.20
N LYS A 267 28.05 12.41 -2.49
CA LYS A 267 29.43 12.72 -2.91
C LYS A 267 29.94 14.06 -2.38
N GLN A 268 29.02 14.99 -2.10
CA GLN A 268 29.34 16.28 -1.47
C GLN A 268 29.45 16.18 0.07
N GLY A 269 29.38 14.97 0.63
CA GLY A 269 29.61 14.69 2.05
C GLY A 269 28.36 14.75 2.94
N GLN A 270 27.18 15.03 2.37
CA GLN A 270 25.93 15.07 3.14
C GLN A 270 25.51 13.69 3.65
N LYS A 271 24.88 13.69 4.83
CA LYS A 271 24.41 12.48 5.48
C LYS A 271 23.07 12.00 4.93
N ALA A 272 22.80 10.71 5.09
CA ALA A 272 21.54 10.09 4.68
C ALA A 272 20.29 10.85 5.17
N GLU A 273 20.29 11.31 6.42
CA GLU A 273 19.19 12.05 7.01
C GLU A 273 18.96 13.41 6.35
N GLU A 274 20.03 14.10 5.95
CA GLU A 274 19.96 15.39 5.24
C GLU A 274 19.40 15.19 3.83
N ILE A 275 19.88 14.15 3.13
CA ILE A 275 19.35 13.74 1.82
C ILE A 275 17.86 13.44 1.90
N LEU A 276 17.41 12.72 2.92
CA LEU A 276 16.00 12.39 3.09
C LEU A 276 15.16 13.63 3.41
N ARG A 277 15.63 14.51 4.30
CA ARG A 277 14.93 15.78 4.62
C ARG A 277 14.86 16.73 3.43
N TYR A 278 15.82 16.66 2.52
CA TYR A 278 15.78 17.39 1.26
C TYR A 278 14.62 16.94 0.37
N TYR A 279 14.43 15.63 0.19
CA TYR A 279 13.42 15.09 -0.72
C TYR A 279 12.02 14.90 -0.11
N TYR A 280 11.92 14.81 1.22
CA TYR A 280 10.65 14.60 1.92
C TYR A 280 10.35 15.76 2.87
N THR A 281 9.38 16.59 2.51
CA THR A 281 9.07 17.81 3.26
C THR A 281 8.45 17.51 4.63
N GLY A 282 9.02 18.10 5.69
CA GLY A 282 8.43 18.08 7.03
C GLY A 282 8.45 16.71 7.72
N ILE A 283 9.29 15.78 7.28
CA ILE A 283 9.43 14.47 7.93
C ILE A 283 10.27 14.55 9.22
N ASP A 284 9.99 13.61 10.11
CA ASP A 284 10.85 13.23 11.22
C ASP A 284 11.53 11.90 10.92
N ILE A 285 12.81 11.79 11.28
CA ILE A 285 13.55 10.53 11.23
C ILE A 285 13.75 10.08 12.66
N LYS A 286 13.18 8.92 13.02
CA LYS A 286 13.24 8.36 14.37
C LYS A 286 13.41 6.86 14.33
N LYS A 287 13.80 6.28 15.46
CA LYS A 287 13.81 4.83 15.62
C LYS A 287 12.38 4.32 15.74
N TYR A 288 12.04 3.23 15.04
CA TYR A 288 10.75 2.57 15.23
C TYR A 288 10.72 1.88 16.59
N GLU A 289 9.53 1.83 17.21
CA GLU A 289 9.30 1.09 18.45
C GLU A 289 9.22 -0.40 18.13
N LYS A 290 10.01 -1.20 18.84
CA LYS A 290 9.94 -2.65 18.65
C LYS A 290 8.61 -3.18 19.19
N PRO A 291 7.98 -4.11 18.47
CA PRO A 291 6.89 -4.93 18.97
C PRO A 291 7.20 -5.52 20.35
N ASP A 292 6.36 -5.25 21.35
CA ASP A 292 6.45 -5.89 22.67
C ASP A 292 5.62 -7.16 22.65
N LYS A 293 6.25 -8.32 22.92
CA LYS A 293 5.56 -9.61 22.94
C LYS A 293 4.47 -9.68 24.00
N ASN A 294 4.64 -8.97 25.13
CA ASN A 294 3.65 -8.96 26.22
C ASN A 294 2.50 -7.99 25.93
N LYS A 295 2.67 -7.06 24.99
CA LYS A 295 1.66 -6.08 24.57
C LYS A 295 1.53 -6.10 23.05
N PRO A 296 1.03 -7.21 22.49
CA PRO A 296 1.09 -7.43 21.05
C PRO A 296 0.27 -6.44 20.23
N ILE A 297 -0.74 -5.80 20.83
CA ILE A 297 -1.56 -4.80 20.14
C ILE A 297 -1.37 -3.41 20.77
N ASN A 298 -0.17 -3.16 21.31
CA ASN A 298 0.19 -1.85 21.82
C ASN A 298 -0.03 -0.75 20.76
N ASN A 299 -0.52 0.41 21.21
CA ASN A 299 -0.88 1.55 20.36
C ASN A 299 -2.00 1.29 19.33
N LYS A 300 -2.77 0.19 19.43
CA LYS A 300 -3.99 0.00 18.65
C LYS A 300 -5.18 0.61 19.37
N VAL A 301 -5.99 1.37 18.64
CA VAL A 301 -7.28 1.87 19.14
C VAL A 301 -8.39 1.00 18.55
N ILE A 302 -9.18 0.36 19.41
CA ILE A 302 -10.30 -0.50 19.00
C ILE A 302 -11.58 0.07 19.60
N VAL A 303 -12.60 0.24 18.76
CA VAL A 303 -13.95 0.58 19.23
C VAL A 303 -14.82 -0.67 19.16
N ILE A 304 -15.46 -1.01 20.27
CA ILE A 304 -16.39 -2.13 20.36
C ILE A 304 -17.80 -1.56 20.56
N ASP A 305 -18.75 -2.04 19.77
CA ASP A 305 -20.16 -1.73 19.87
C ASP A 305 -20.90 -2.95 20.44
N PRO A 306 -21.30 -2.90 21.72
CA PRO A 306 -22.23 -3.88 22.24
C PRO A 306 -23.59 -3.66 21.58
N GLY A 307 -24.03 -4.63 20.77
CA GLY A 307 -25.31 -4.59 20.06
C GLY A 307 -26.48 -4.32 21.02
N HIS A 308 -27.51 -3.66 20.53
CA HIS A 308 -28.74 -3.38 21.30
C HIS A 308 -28.51 -2.53 22.56
N GLY A 309 -29.50 -2.42 23.45
CA GLY A 309 -29.41 -1.71 24.74
C GLY A 309 -30.59 -0.81 25.07
N GLY A 310 -30.81 -0.58 26.36
CA GLY A 310 -31.96 0.12 26.90
C GLY A 310 -33.20 -0.78 27.03
N LYS A 311 -34.33 -0.17 27.42
CA LYS A 311 -35.54 -0.91 27.78
C LYS A 311 -36.20 -1.62 26.58
N GLU A 312 -36.33 -0.91 25.45
CA GLU A 312 -37.14 -1.36 24.30
C GLU A 312 -36.33 -2.05 23.20
N ASN A 313 -34.99 -1.95 23.25
CA ASN A 313 -34.11 -2.53 22.25
C ASN A 313 -33.35 -3.71 22.87
N THR A 314 -34.06 -4.80 23.12
CA THR A 314 -33.54 -6.00 23.79
C THR A 314 -32.72 -6.91 22.86
N GLY A 315 -32.93 -6.80 21.55
CA GLY A 315 -32.49 -7.81 20.61
C GLY A 315 -33.32 -9.10 20.76
N VAL A 316 -32.71 -10.23 20.47
CA VAL A 316 -33.33 -11.56 20.61
C VAL A 316 -33.43 -11.96 22.09
N ILE A 317 -34.52 -12.63 22.44
CA ILE A 317 -34.69 -13.31 23.73
C ILE A 317 -34.69 -14.81 23.44
N GLY A 318 -33.77 -15.55 24.05
CA GLY A 318 -33.68 -17.00 23.92
C GLY A 318 -34.78 -17.74 24.69
N GLU A 319 -34.88 -19.06 24.50
CA GLU A 319 -35.91 -19.89 25.13
C GLU A 319 -35.74 -19.98 26.66
N LEU A 320 -34.51 -19.92 27.15
CA LEU A 320 -34.18 -19.91 28.59
C LEU A 320 -34.22 -18.50 29.20
N GLY A 321 -34.60 -17.48 28.42
CA GLY A 321 -34.78 -16.11 28.87
C GLY A 321 -33.52 -15.25 28.82
N LEU A 322 -32.45 -15.74 28.19
CA LEU A 322 -31.27 -14.92 27.93
C LEU A 322 -31.58 -13.81 26.93
N ILE A 323 -31.16 -12.58 27.23
CA ILE A 323 -31.45 -11.40 26.43
C ILE A 323 -30.17 -10.95 25.72
N GLU A 324 -30.24 -10.79 24.40
CA GLU A 324 -29.09 -10.43 23.56
C GLU A 324 -28.34 -9.20 24.07
N LYS A 325 -29.03 -8.10 24.39
CA LYS A 325 -28.39 -6.85 24.85
C LYS A 325 -27.50 -7.01 26.10
N ASP A 326 -27.81 -7.98 26.96
CA ASP A 326 -27.09 -8.21 28.22
C ASP A 326 -25.83 -9.04 27.94
N ILE A 327 -25.95 -10.02 27.05
CA ILE A 327 -24.84 -10.88 26.62
C ILE A 327 -23.85 -10.11 25.77
N THR A 328 -24.33 -9.31 24.81
CA THR A 328 -23.45 -8.49 23.97
C THR A 328 -22.67 -7.48 24.82
N LEU A 329 -23.28 -6.93 25.87
CA LEU A 329 -22.59 -6.06 26.83
C LEU A 329 -21.54 -6.83 27.63
N SER A 330 -21.90 -7.99 28.17
CA SER A 330 -21.00 -8.87 28.94
C SER A 330 -19.76 -9.26 28.12
N ILE A 331 -19.96 -9.82 26.92
CA ILE A 331 -18.86 -10.20 26.00
C ILE A 331 -18.00 -8.99 25.66
N SER A 332 -18.60 -7.83 25.39
CA SER A 332 -17.85 -6.61 25.03
C SER A 332 -16.99 -6.08 26.18
N GLN A 333 -17.45 -6.20 27.43
CA GLN A 333 -16.69 -5.79 28.61
C GLN A 333 -15.50 -6.73 28.87
N GLU A 334 -15.71 -8.05 28.76
CA GLU A 334 -14.62 -9.03 28.84
C GLU A 334 -13.61 -8.84 27.70
N LEU A 335 -14.09 -8.63 26.47
CA LEU A 335 -13.23 -8.39 25.31
C LEU A 335 -12.41 -7.10 25.47
N LYS A 336 -13.01 -6.04 26.04
CA LYS A 336 -12.29 -4.81 26.37
C LYS A 336 -11.13 -5.09 27.31
N LYS A 337 -11.35 -5.83 28.40
CA LYS A 337 -10.30 -6.16 29.36
C LYS A 337 -9.17 -6.96 28.71
N GLU A 338 -9.50 -8.03 27.98
CA GLU A 338 -8.52 -8.88 27.31
C GLU A 338 -7.67 -8.08 26.30
N LEU A 339 -8.28 -7.19 25.51
CA LEU A 339 -7.55 -6.35 24.55
C LEU A 339 -6.70 -5.26 25.22
N GLU A 340 -7.15 -4.69 26.35
CA GLU A 340 -6.36 -3.73 27.13
C GLU A 340 -5.15 -4.37 27.80
N ASP A 341 -5.29 -5.59 28.32
CA ASP A 341 -4.18 -6.38 28.86
C ASP A 341 -3.12 -6.66 27.77
N LEU A 342 -3.55 -6.84 26.52
CA LEU A 342 -2.69 -6.97 25.35
C LEU A 342 -2.15 -5.62 24.80
N GLY A 343 -2.47 -4.50 25.45
CA GLY A 343 -1.92 -3.17 25.20
C GLY A 343 -2.75 -2.24 24.29
N ALA A 344 -3.92 -2.65 23.82
CA ALA A 344 -4.78 -1.78 23.03
C ALA A 344 -5.48 -0.73 23.90
N GLN A 345 -5.80 0.42 23.31
CA GLN A 345 -6.77 1.35 23.86
C GLN A 345 -8.17 0.96 23.36
N VAL A 346 -9.08 0.61 24.26
CA VAL A 346 -10.41 0.11 23.88
C VAL A 346 -11.52 1.02 24.37
N ILE A 347 -12.41 1.42 23.46
CA ILE A 347 -13.57 2.26 23.74
C ILE A 347 -14.85 1.49 23.43
N LEU A 348 -15.80 1.49 24.36
CA LEU A 348 -17.14 0.96 24.10
C LEU A 348 -18.08 2.07 23.64
N THR A 349 -19.01 1.79 22.74
CA THR A 349 -20.08 2.74 22.37
C THR A 349 -21.11 2.94 23.48
N ARG A 350 -21.27 1.94 24.37
CA ARG A 350 -22.03 1.98 25.62
C ARG A 350 -21.33 1.14 26.69
N TYR A 351 -21.37 1.60 27.94
CA TYR A 351 -20.76 0.88 29.08
C TYR A 351 -21.78 0.21 29.99
N THR A 352 -23.05 0.58 29.86
CA THR A 352 -24.18 0.08 30.65
C THR A 352 -25.34 -0.32 29.73
N ASP A 353 -26.45 -0.77 30.32
CA ASP A 353 -27.70 -1.00 29.59
C ASP A 353 -28.38 0.34 29.22
N GLU A 354 -27.85 1.00 28.20
CA GLU A 354 -28.40 2.23 27.64
C GLU A 354 -28.64 2.10 26.13
N TYR A 355 -29.67 2.78 25.64
CA TYR A 355 -29.93 2.86 24.22
C TYR A 355 -29.06 3.94 23.56
N ILE A 356 -28.15 3.52 22.69
CA ILE A 356 -27.40 4.41 21.78
C ILE A 356 -27.88 4.14 20.35
N SER A 357 -28.33 5.19 19.64
CA SER A 357 -28.73 5.07 18.24
C SER A 357 -27.56 4.70 17.32
N LEU A 358 -27.85 4.00 16.21
CA LEU A 358 -26.84 3.61 15.22
C LEU A 358 -26.03 4.79 14.68
N ASN A 359 -26.67 5.95 14.48
CA ASN A 359 -25.98 7.16 14.04
C ASN A 359 -24.98 7.66 15.09
N LYS A 360 -25.36 7.68 16.38
CA LYS A 360 -24.46 8.07 17.48
C LYS A 360 -23.30 7.08 17.65
N ARG A 361 -23.54 5.77 17.52
CA ARG A 361 -22.48 4.73 17.52
C ARG A 361 -21.46 4.98 16.40
N ALA A 362 -21.93 5.20 15.18
CA ALA A 362 -21.07 5.51 14.04
C ALA A 362 -20.30 6.82 14.23
N LYS A 363 -20.94 7.84 14.82
CA LYS A 363 -20.29 9.12 15.15
C LYS A 363 -19.13 8.93 16.13
N ILE A 364 -19.34 8.19 17.22
CA ILE A 364 -18.28 7.86 18.20
C ILE A 364 -17.08 7.22 17.48
N ALA A 365 -17.33 6.20 16.67
CA ALA A 365 -16.26 5.51 15.93
C ALA A 365 -15.53 6.46 14.95
N ASN A 366 -16.26 7.27 14.20
CA ASN A 366 -15.68 8.17 13.20
C ASN A 366 -14.90 9.35 13.81
N GLU A 367 -15.27 9.81 15.00
CA GLU A 367 -14.53 10.83 15.76
C GLU A 367 -13.23 10.26 16.34
N ILE A 368 -13.28 9.04 16.91
CA ILE A 368 -12.11 8.35 17.46
C ILE A 368 -11.13 7.95 16.36
N ARG A 369 -11.64 7.57 15.17
CA ARG A 369 -10.86 7.03 14.04
C ARG A 369 -10.01 5.82 14.44
N PRO A 370 -10.63 4.74 14.99
CA PRO A 370 -9.90 3.59 15.49
C PRO A 370 -9.12 2.89 14.38
N ASN A 371 -8.19 2.02 14.78
CA ASN A 371 -7.63 1.02 13.87
C ASN A 371 -8.72 0.06 13.38
N PHE A 372 -9.67 -0.28 14.25
CA PHE A 372 -10.72 -1.23 13.92
C PHE A 372 -12.00 -1.02 14.74
N PHE A 373 -13.15 -1.34 14.15
CA PHE A 373 -14.47 -1.29 14.79
C PHE A 373 -15.11 -2.68 14.83
N ILE A 374 -15.68 -3.08 15.96
CA ILE A 374 -16.29 -4.40 16.16
C ILE A 374 -17.69 -4.24 16.73
N SER A 375 -18.72 -4.70 16.02
CA SER A 375 -20.09 -4.82 16.56
C SER A 375 -20.33 -6.24 17.03
N ILE A 376 -20.75 -6.42 18.29
CA ILE A 376 -21.05 -7.74 18.87
C ILE A 376 -22.57 -7.94 18.95
N HIS A 377 -23.06 -9.02 18.36
CA HIS A 377 -24.47 -9.41 18.29
C HIS A 377 -24.64 -10.92 18.49
N MET A 378 -25.90 -11.35 18.61
CA MET A 378 -26.28 -12.75 18.69
C MET A 378 -27.18 -13.17 17.53
N ASN A 379 -26.88 -14.33 16.95
CA ASN A 379 -27.69 -14.88 15.90
C ASN A 379 -29.07 -15.31 16.44
N SER A 380 -30.02 -15.37 15.53
CA SER A 380 -31.33 -16.00 15.72
C SER A 380 -31.84 -16.55 14.40
N PHE A 381 -32.46 -17.73 14.46
CA PHE A 381 -33.08 -18.32 13.28
C PHE A 381 -34.29 -19.17 13.66
N THR A 382 -35.24 -19.32 12.74
CA THR A 382 -36.48 -20.05 12.98
C THR A 382 -36.27 -21.54 13.24
N ASN A 383 -35.19 -22.12 12.72
CA ASN A 383 -34.77 -23.49 13.04
C ASN A 383 -33.77 -23.48 14.20
N SER A 384 -34.20 -23.95 15.37
CA SER A 384 -33.40 -24.00 16.60
C SER A 384 -32.22 -24.96 16.56
N ASN A 385 -32.09 -25.81 15.53
CA ASN A 385 -30.92 -26.68 15.35
C ASN A 385 -29.72 -25.96 14.71
N ILE A 386 -29.90 -24.73 14.23
CA ILE A 386 -28.78 -23.95 13.68
C ILE A 386 -27.92 -23.44 14.83
N ALA A 387 -26.60 -23.54 14.65
CA ALA A 387 -25.58 -23.21 15.63
C ALA A 387 -24.37 -22.58 14.93
N GLY A 388 -23.58 -21.81 15.67
CA GLY A 388 -22.27 -21.32 15.26
C GLY A 388 -22.12 -19.81 15.13
N THR A 389 -20.91 -19.43 14.72
CA THR A 389 -20.49 -18.03 14.57
C THR A 389 -20.53 -17.59 13.10
N GLU A 390 -21.08 -16.41 12.85
CA GLU A 390 -21.05 -15.72 11.55
C GLU A 390 -20.38 -14.34 11.73
N ILE A 391 -19.51 -13.94 10.79
CA ILE A 391 -18.89 -12.60 10.85
C ILE A 391 -19.14 -11.88 9.53
N TYR A 392 -19.56 -10.63 9.62
CA TYR A 392 -19.92 -9.81 8.48
C TYR A 392 -18.98 -8.61 8.34
N HIS A 393 -18.64 -8.26 7.10
CA HIS A 393 -17.88 -7.05 6.75
C HIS A 393 -18.53 -6.33 5.57
N TYR A 394 -18.16 -5.07 5.33
CA TYR A 394 -18.66 -4.33 4.17
C TYR A 394 -17.95 -4.75 2.89
N ARG A 395 -18.66 -4.63 1.75
CA ARG A 395 -18.10 -4.95 0.43
C ARG A 395 -16.86 -4.08 0.16
N GLY A 396 -15.75 -4.72 -0.18
CA GLY A 396 -14.49 -4.04 -0.49
C GLY A 396 -13.63 -3.72 0.74
N ASP A 397 -14.14 -3.92 1.97
CA ASP A 397 -13.35 -3.85 3.19
C ASP A 397 -12.51 -5.13 3.37
N LYS A 398 -11.39 -5.18 2.65
CA LYS A 398 -10.45 -6.32 2.70
C LYS A 398 -9.79 -6.49 4.07
N GLU A 399 -9.57 -5.40 4.79
CA GLU A 399 -8.98 -5.48 6.13
C GLU A 399 -9.97 -6.11 7.12
N GLY A 400 -11.25 -5.70 7.08
CA GLY A 400 -12.34 -6.33 7.83
C GLY A 400 -12.53 -7.82 7.50
N GLU A 401 -12.51 -8.18 6.22
CA GLU A 401 -12.55 -9.59 5.80
C GLU A 401 -11.38 -10.41 6.39
N ASN A 402 -10.17 -9.85 6.36
CA ASN A 402 -8.98 -10.56 6.78
C ASN A 402 -9.01 -10.86 8.28
N ILE A 403 -9.26 -9.85 9.11
CA ILE A 403 -9.29 -10.03 10.57
C ILE A 403 -10.47 -10.91 11.02
N ALA A 404 -11.62 -10.82 10.33
CA ALA A 404 -12.75 -11.73 10.57
C ALA A 404 -12.37 -13.20 10.36
N ASN A 405 -11.55 -13.52 9.36
CA ASN A 405 -11.08 -14.88 9.11
C ASN A 405 -10.20 -15.42 10.24
N PHE A 406 -9.36 -14.59 10.87
CA PHE A 406 -8.59 -15.01 12.05
C PHE A 406 -9.49 -15.21 13.28
N ILE A 407 -10.48 -14.33 13.48
CA ILE A 407 -11.42 -14.42 14.60
C ILE A 407 -12.27 -15.69 14.49
N ILE A 408 -12.93 -15.92 13.34
CA ILE A 408 -13.83 -17.08 13.19
C ILE A 408 -13.09 -18.42 13.30
N LYS A 409 -11.83 -18.47 12.84
CA LYS A 409 -10.95 -19.62 13.05
C LYS A 409 -10.69 -19.86 14.53
N ASN A 410 -10.33 -18.83 15.29
CA ASN A 410 -10.08 -18.95 16.73
C ASN A 410 -11.35 -19.32 17.50
N MET A 411 -12.51 -18.79 17.12
CA MET A 411 -13.80 -19.19 17.68
C MET A 411 -14.06 -20.69 17.50
N ALA A 412 -13.79 -21.23 16.31
CA ALA A 412 -13.94 -22.66 16.05
C ALA A 412 -12.93 -23.52 16.83
N GLU A 413 -11.66 -23.11 16.88
CA GLU A 413 -10.60 -23.90 17.52
C GLU A 413 -10.64 -23.87 19.06
N LYS A 414 -11.03 -22.75 19.66
CA LYS A 414 -10.91 -22.53 21.11
C LYS A 414 -12.17 -22.86 21.89
N ILE A 415 -13.35 -22.56 21.33
CA ILE A 415 -14.64 -22.82 21.99
C ILE A 415 -15.50 -23.84 21.25
N GLY A 416 -15.02 -24.37 20.11
CA GLY A 416 -15.74 -25.39 19.35
C GLY A 416 -16.98 -24.86 18.63
N SER A 417 -17.06 -23.55 18.39
CA SER A 417 -18.18 -22.95 17.65
C SER A 417 -18.18 -23.43 16.19
N VAL A 418 -19.37 -23.70 15.65
CA VAL A 418 -19.51 -24.06 14.23
C VAL A 418 -19.13 -22.84 13.38
N ASN A 419 -18.10 -22.99 12.54
CA ASN A 419 -17.69 -21.93 11.62
C ASN A 419 -18.68 -21.80 10.46
N ARG A 420 -19.50 -20.74 10.46
CA ARG A 420 -20.48 -20.46 9.40
C ARG A 420 -20.00 -19.42 8.37
N GLY A 421 -18.72 -19.06 8.44
CA GLY A 421 -18.02 -18.25 7.44
C GLY A 421 -18.04 -16.73 7.69
N VAL A 422 -17.11 -16.06 6.99
CA VAL A 422 -17.05 -14.61 6.85
C VAL A 422 -17.85 -14.20 5.62
N LYS A 423 -18.74 -13.22 5.75
CA LYS A 423 -19.72 -12.84 4.72
C LYS A 423 -19.77 -11.33 4.51
N VAL A 424 -20.29 -10.91 3.36
CA VAL A 424 -20.54 -9.49 3.08
C VAL A 424 -21.97 -9.13 3.49
N ALA A 425 -22.15 -8.01 4.20
CA ALA A 425 -23.46 -7.45 4.51
C ALA A 425 -23.48 -5.91 4.47
N ASP A 426 -24.67 -5.36 4.21
CA ASP A 426 -24.94 -3.93 4.11
C ASP A 426 -25.50 -3.35 5.42
N PHE A 427 -25.04 -3.83 6.57
CA PHE A 427 -25.45 -3.30 7.88
C PHE A 427 -25.06 -1.83 8.04
N TYR A 428 -25.89 -1.06 8.76
CA TYR A 428 -25.72 0.39 8.85
C TYR A 428 -24.32 0.80 9.36
N LEU A 429 -23.82 0.13 10.41
CA LEU A 429 -22.52 0.45 11.00
C LEU A 429 -21.37 0.08 10.06
N LEU A 430 -21.45 -1.07 9.38
CA LEU A 430 -20.46 -1.49 8.38
C LEU A 430 -20.34 -0.49 7.21
N LYS A 431 -21.46 0.14 6.81
CA LYS A 431 -21.49 1.16 5.76
C LYS A 431 -21.01 2.54 6.20
N THR A 432 -21.26 2.90 7.46
CA THR A 432 -21.15 4.30 7.93
C THR A 432 -19.86 4.57 8.70
N VAL A 433 -19.27 3.54 9.32
CA VAL A 433 -17.95 3.66 9.94
C VAL A 433 -16.91 3.75 8.82
N THR A 434 -16.11 4.82 8.86
CA THR A 434 -15.12 5.15 7.82
C THR A 434 -13.83 4.34 7.90
N LYS A 435 -13.72 3.52 8.95
CA LYS A 435 -12.62 2.58 9.20
C LYS A 435 -13.13 1.16 9.07
N SER A 436 -12.21 0.22 8.89
CA SER A 436 -12.58 -1.19 8.75
C SER A 436 -13.38 -1.66 9.95
N ALA A 437 -14.45 -2.39 9.65
CA ALA A 437 -15.51 -2.70 10.59
C ALA A 437 -16.00 -4.13 10.35
N ILE A 438 -16.23 -4.86 11.44
CA ILE A 438 -16.90 -6.16 11.40
C ILE A 438 -18.09 -6.19 12.35
N HIS A 439 -19.02 -7.07 12.01
CA HIS A 439 -20.18 -7.40 12.82
C HIS A 439 -20.12 -8.88 13.10
N ILE A 440 -19.94 -9.25 14.38
CA ILE A 440 -19.79 -10.63 14.83
C ILE A 440 -21.14 -11.06 15.40
N GLU A 441 -21.72 -12.07 14.77
CA GLU A 441 -22.81 -12.83 15.35
C GLU A 441 -22.24 -14.08 16.00
N VAL A 442 -22.10 -14.06 17.34
CA VAL A 442 -21.24 -15.03 18.05
C VAL A 442 -21.81 -16.46 18.03
N GLU A 443 -23.07 -16.65 18.42
CA GLU A 443 -23.79 -17.94 18.51
C GLU A 443 -25.30 -17.67 18.34
N TYR A 444 -26.14 -18.70 18.26
CA TYR A 444 -27.59 -18.60 18.09
C TYR A 444 -28.31 -18.69 19.43
N LEU A 445 -28.96 -17.61 19.88
CA LEU A 445 -29.79 -17.64 21.10
C LEU A 445 -31.03 -18.53 20.98
N THR A 446 -31.44 -18.85 19.75
CA THR A 446 -32.53 -19.79 19.47
C THR A 446 -32.08 -21.26 19.56
N ASN A 447 -30.78 -21.53 19.73
CA ASN A 447 -30.26 -22.87 19.92
C ASN A 447 -30.08 -23.15 21.40
N LEU A 448 -30.85 -24.11 21.92
CA LEU A 448 -30.91 -24.41 23.36
C LEU A 448 -29.54 -24.82 23.94
N GLU A 449 -28.69 -25.51 23.17
CA GLU A 449 -27.38 -25.94 23.65
C GLU A 449 -26.36 -24.79 23.66
N GLU A 450 -26.45 -23.85 22.73
CA GLU A 450 -25.63 -22.62 22.74
C GLU A 450 -26.11 -21.66 23.84
N GLU A 451 -27.44 -21.49 24.01
CA GLU A 451 -28.01 -20.67 25.08
C GLU A 451 -27.57 -21.17 26.47
N LYS A 452 -27.60 -22.49 26.72
CA LYS A 452 -27.07 -23.09 27.97
C LYS A 452 -25.61 -22.76 28.22
N LYS A 453 -24.75 -22.82 27.18
CA LYS A 453 -23.34 -22.47 27.30
C LYS A 453 -23.17 -20.98 27.62
N LEU A 454 -23.94 -20.11 26.97
CA LEU A 454 -23.92 -18.66 27.22
C LEU A 454 -24.32 -18.29 28.66
N MET A 455 -25.11 -19.13 29.34
CA MET A 455 -25.44 -18.97 30.76
C MET A 455 -24.29 -19.37 31.71
N GLU A 456 -23.27 -20.10 31.25
CA GLU A 456 -22.12 -20.45 32.07
C GLU A 456 -21.26 -19.21 32.36
N CYS A 457 -20.88 -19.01 33.62
CA CYS A 457 -20.21 -17.78 34.08
C CYS A 457 -18.90 -17.46 33.33
N ASP A 458 -18.19 -18.47 32.82
CA ASP A 458 -16.90 -18.28 32.13
C ASP A 458 -17.02 -18.23 30.60
N TYR A 459 -18.18 -18.51 30.02
CA TYR A 459 -18.29 -18.68 28.56
C TYR A 459 -18.12 -17.36 27.80
N SER A 460 -18.70 -16.27 28.32
CA SER A 460 -18.49 -14.91 27.76
C SER A 460 -17.01 -14.52 27.74
N LYS A 461 -16.25 -14.92 28.77
CA LYS A 461 -14.80 -14.72 28.82
C LYS A 461 -14.07 -15.58 27.79
N LYS A 462 -14.44 -16.86 27.61
CA LYS A 462 -13.84 -17.73 26.57
C LYS A 462 -14.10 -17.19 25.16
N ILE A 463 -15.29 -16.65 24.90
CA ILE A 463 -15.63 -15.95 23.64
C ILE A 463 -14.71 -14.74 23.46
N ALA A 464 -14.65 -13.85 24.46
CA ALA A 464 -13.81 -12.66 24.43
C ALA A 464 -12.32 -13.00 24.17
N GLN A 465 -11.79 -14.01 24.85
CA GLN A 465 -10.42 -14.52 24.64
C GLN A 465 -10.21 -15.05 23.23
N SER A 466 -11.20 -15.76 22.66
CA SER A 466 -11.10 -16.30 21.30
C SER A 466 -11.09 -15.18 20.25
N ILE A 467 -11.91 -14.14 20.44
CA ILE A 467 -11.90 -12.94 19.60
C ILE A 467 -10.56 -12.19 19.75
N ALA A 468 -10.08 -11.97 20.98
CA ALA A 468 -8.80 -11.31 21.24
C ALA A 468 -7.61 -12.06 20.64
N ASN A 469 -7.60 -13.40 20.72
CA ASN A 469 -6.59 -14.24 20.09
C ASN A 469 -6.61 -14.10 18.55
N GLY A 470 -7.80 -14.12 17.92
CA GLY A 470 -7.92 -13.87 16.48
C GLY A 470 -7.39 -12.50 16.05
N ILE A 471 -7.68 -11.45 16.83
CA ILE A 471 -7.15 -10.09 16.58
C ILE A 471 -5.62 -10.07 16.74
N THR A 472 -5.09 -10.75 17.74
CA THR A 472 -3.65 -10.82 18.01
C THR A 472 -2.90 -11.59 16.91
N GLU A 473 -3.45 -12.72 16.47
CA GLU A 473 -2.93 -13.50 15.35
C GLU A 473 -2.97 -12.74 14.03
N TYR A 474 -4.01 -11.94 13.79
CA TYR A 474 -4.11 -11.06 12.63
C TYR A 474 -2.94 -10.07 12.58
N TYR A 475 -2.60 -9.45 13.72
CA TYR A 475 -1.42 -8.59 13.84
C TYR A 475 -0.09 -9.37 13.86
N GLN A 476 -0.13 -10.69 13.68
CA GLN A 476 1.01 -11.61 13.60
C GLN A 476 1.88 -11.66 14.85
N TYR A 477 1.32 -11.33 16.00
CA TYR A 477 1.96 -11.63 17.27
C TYR A 477 1.62 -13.07 17.64
N GLN A 478 2.62 -13.95 17.60
CA GLN A 478 2.50 -15.24 18.25
C GLN A 478 2.90 -15.05 19.71
N ILE A 479 1.93 -15.29 20.61
CA ILE A 479 2.16 -15.41 22.06
C ILE A 479 3.01 -16.64 22.32
#